data_AF-A0A2T0K5N5-F1
#
_entry.id   AF-A0A2T0K5N5-F1
#
_cell.length_a   1.000
_cell.length_b   1.000
_cell.length_c   1.000
_cell.angle_alpha   90.00
_cell.angle_beta   90.00
_cell.angle_gamma   90.00
#
_symmetry.space_group_name_H-M   'P 1'
#
loop_
_entity.id
_entity.type
_entity.pdbx_description
1 polymer ?
#
loop_
_entity_poly.entity_id
_entity_poly.type
_entity_poly.pdbx_seq_one_letter_code
_entity_poly.pdbx_strand_id
1 'polypeptide(L)'
;MNSRHVTFGILTAIVLAGVAFGVNYLWDKRFGPTAASAADCRLAQELIDKAQTPPADAAEAEKWEQQIRQVRYTRLENDGISTEVGRYVRWQKARATGESVRPDVGELDEIYELAAGHCEDSGVRLRIPKIAL
;
A
#
# COMPACT_ATOMS: atom_id res chain seq x y z
N MET A 1 23.31 -25.07 -42.69
CA MET A 1 22.75 -24.21 -41.61
C MET A 1 23.65 -24.34 -40.40
N ASN A 2 24.32 -23.25 -40.02
CA ASN A 2 25.43 -23.24 -39.07
C ASN A 2 24.89 -23.28 -37.62
N SER A 3 25.03 -24.43 -36.94
CA SER A 3 24.46 -24.70 -35.61
C SER A 3 24.89 -23.74 -34.49
N ARG A 4 25.95 -22.94 -34.71
CA ARG A 4 26.48 -21.99 -33.71
C ARG A 4 25.55 -20.80 -33.45
N HIS A 5 24.76 -20.34 -34.43
CA HIS A 5 23.91 -19.16 -34.24
C HIS A 5 22.63 -19.44 -33.45
N VAL A 6 22.14 -20.68 -33.51
CA VAL A 6 20.94 -21.11 -32.79
C VAL A 6 21.23 -21.24 -31.29
N THR A 7 22.42 -21.73 -30.92
CA THR A 7 22.81 -21.91 -29.52
C THR A 7 23.01 -20.57 -28.80
N PHE A 8 23.58 -19.55 -29.48
CA PHE A 8 23.72 -18.22 -28.90
C PHE A 8 22.38 -17.53 -28.70
N GLY A 9 21.44 -17.63 -29.67
CA GLY A 9 20.11 -17.03 -29.54
C GLY A 9 19.29 -17.59 -28.37
N ILE A 10 19.37 -18.91 -28.13
CA ILE A 10 18.66 -19.56 -27.03
C ILE A 10 19.24 -19.15 -25.66
N LEU A 11 20.58 -19.08 -25.54
CA LEU A 11 21.23 -18.66 -24.31
C LEU A 11 20.91 -17.21 -23.93
N THR A 12 20.89 -16.29 -24.91
CA THR A 12 20.54 -14.88 -24.66
C THR A 12 19.09 -14.73 -24.22
N ALA A 13 18.15 -15.49 -24.78
CA ALA A 13 16.74 -15.46 -24.39
C ALA A 13 16.51 -15.98 -22.96
N ILE A 14 17.22 -17.03 -22.54
CA ILE A 14 17.13 -17.57 -21.17
C ILE A 14 17.70 -16.58 -20.14
N VAL A 15 18.81 -15.90 -20.46
CA VAL A 15 19.40 -14.88 -19.58
C VAL A 15 18.49 -13.67 -19.47
N LEU A 16 17.90 -13.17 -20.57
CA LEU A 16 16.99 -12.03 -20.53
C LEU A 16 15.68 -12.34 -19.77
N ALA A 17 15.12 -13.54 -19.96
CA ALA A 17 13.95 -13.98 -19.19
C ALA A 17 14.29 -14.13 -17.69
N GLY A 18 15.45 -14.72 -17.36
CA GLY A 18 15.91 -14.85 -15.98
C GLY A 18 16.19 -13.51 -15.31
N VAL A 19 16.68 -12.52 -16.04
CA VAL A 19 16.92 -11.15 -15.54
C VAL A 19 15.60 -10.42 -15.33
N ALA A 20 14.61 -10.54 -16.21
CA ALA A 20 13.32 -9.86 -16.02
C ALA A 20 12.57 -10.37 -14.76
N PHE A 21 12.46 -11.68 -14.58
CA PHE A 21 11.82 -12.26 -13.38
C PHE A 21 12.68 -12.12 -12.12
N GLY A 22 13.99 -12.30 -12.24
CA GLY A 22 14.93 -12.18 -11.11
C GLY A 22 15.07 -10.75 -10.60
N VAL A 23 15.04 -9.75 -11.50
CA VAL A 23 15.04 -8.33 -11.13
C VAL A 23 13.73 -8.00 -10.43
N ASN A 24 12.55 -8.38 -10.93
CA ASN A 24 11.30 -8.06 -10.24
C ASN A 24 11.22 -8.70 -8.83
N TYR A 25 11.61 -9.97 -8.69
CA TYR A 25 11.64 -10.65 -7.39
C TYR A 25 12.67 -10.03 -6.42
N LEU A 26 13.88 -9.71 -6.88
CA LEU A 26 14.88 -9.07 -6.03
C LEU A 26 14.53 -7.62 -5.71
N TRP A 27 13.87 -6.91 -6.62
CA TRP A 27 13.43 -5.53 -6.42
C TRP A 27 12.27 -5.48 -5.43
N ASP A 28 11.30 -6.38 -5.54
CA ASP A 28 10.21 -6.54 -4.58
C ASP A 28 10.73 -6.97 -3.20
N LYS A 29 11.71 -7.89 -3.15
CA LYS A 29 12.34 -8.28 -1.88
C LYS A 29 13.24 -7.20 -1.25
N ARG A 30 13.76 -6.25 -2.07
CA ARG A 30 14.68 -5.19 -1.63
C ARG A 30 13.98 -3.85 -1.37
N PHE A 31 12.91 -3.57 -2.10
CA PHE A 31 12.20 -2.28 -2.18
C PHE A 31 10.67 -2.41 -2.12
N GLY A 32 10.12 -3.62 -2.17
CA GLY A 32 8.68 -3.86 -2.04
C GLY A 32 8.18 -3.66 -0.61
N PRO A 33 6.86 -3.79 -0.40
CA PRO A 33 6.23 -3.55 0.89
C PRO A 33 6.88 -4.40 1.98
N THR A 34 7.40 -3.76 3.04
CA THR A 34 7.87 -4.50 4.21
C THR A 34 6.71 -5.34 4.75
N ALA A 35 6.88 -6.65 4.85
CA ALA A 35 5.83 -7.53 5.33
C ALA A 35 5.40 -7.15 6.75
N ALA A 36 4.12 -6.81 6.91
CA ALA A 36 3.51 -6.47 8.19
C ALA A 36 3.05 -7.74 8.92
N SER A 37 3.02 -7.69 10.24
CA SER A 37 2.52 -8.81 11.03
C SER A 37 1.01 -8.98 10.87
N ALA A 38 0.48 -10.17 11.16
CA ALA A 38 -0.96 -10.39 11.21
C ALA A 38 -1.66 -9.46 12.23
N ALA A 39 -0.97 -9.05 13.29
CA ALA A 39 -1.49 -8.11 14.28
C ALA A 39 -1.59 -6.69 13.70
N ASP A 40 -0.54 -6.22 13.02
CA ASP A 40 -0.54 -4.93 12.33
C ASP A 40 -1.63 -4.87 11.26
N CYS A 41 -1.79 -5.93 10.46
CA CYS A 41 -2.80 -5.96 9.41
C CYS A 41 -4.24 -5.96 9.94
N ARG A 42 -4.51 -6.60 11.09
CA ARG A 42 -5.82 -6.49 11.75
C ARG A 42 -6.06 -5.09 12.29
N LEU A 43 -5.07 -4.49 12.93
CA LEU A 43 -5.17 -3.12 13.42
C LEU A 43 -5.34 -2.14 12.25
N ALA A 44 -4.64 -2.34 11.14
CA ALA A 44 -4.81 -1.56 9.93
C ALA A 44 -6.25 -1.67 9.39
N GLN A 45 -6.83 -2.87 9.37
CA GLN A 45 -8.24 -3.06 9.00
C GLN A 45 -9.17 -2.26 9.92
N GLU A 46 -8.99 -2.34 11.25
CA GLU A 46 -9.80 -1.60 12.22
C GLU A 46 -9.74 -0.08 11.97
N LEU A 47 -8.55 0.44 11.64
CA LEU A 47 -8.37 1.86 11.34
C LEU A 47 -8.98 2.26 9.99
N ILE A 48 -8.88 1.41 8.97
CA ILE A 48 -9.53 1.61 7.66
C ILE A 48 -11.06 1.58 7.79
N ASP A 49 -11.59 0.67 8.60
CA ASP A 49 -13.03 0.57 8.89
C ASP A 49 -13.51 1.82 9.62
N LYS A 50 -12.77 2.28 10.64
CA LYS A 50 -13.05 3.55 11.34
C LYS A 50 -12.98 4.75 10.38
N ALA A 51 -12.12 4.70 9.37
CA ALA A 51 -11.97 5.75 8.37
C ALA A 51 -13.09 5.81 7.33
N GLN A 52 -14.06 4.89 7.33
CA GLN A 52 -15.24 5.00 6.46
C GLN A 52 -16.21 6.10 6.87
N THR A 53 -16.22 6.47 8.16
CA THR A 53 -17.16 7.44 8.73
C THR A 53 -16.41 8.54 9.50
N PRO A 54 -15.55 9.32 8.83
CA PRO A 54 -14.88 10.46 9.45
C PRO A 54 -15.89 11.56 9.82
N PRO A 55 -15.60 12.39 10.84
CA PRO A 55 -16.40 13.58 11.12
C PRO A 55 -16.40 14.56 9.93
N ALA A 56 -17.53 15.24 9.72
CA ALA A 56 -17.65 16.26 8.68
C ALA A 56 -17.23 17.66 9.16
N ASP A 57 -17.34 17.95 10.46
CA ASP A 57 -16.81 19.17 11.04
C ASP A 57 -15.28 19.16 11.02
N ALA A 58 -14.67 20.24 10.53
CA ALA A 58 -13.22 20.31 10.35
C ALA A 58 -12.42 20.19 11.66
N ALA A 59 -12.92 20.77 12.76
CA ALA A 59 -12.22 20.72 14.04
C ALA A 59 -12.34 19.34 14.69
N GLU A 60 -13.49 18.68 14.54
CA GLU A 60 -13.68 17.29 14.96
C GLU A 60 -12.85 16.32 14.12
N ALA A 61 -12.81 16.52 12.80
CA ALA A 61 -12.04 15.71 11.88
C ALA A 61 -10.53 15.79 12.15
N GLU A 62 -10.01 16.96 12.52
CA GLU A 62 -8.61 17.12 12.90
C GLU A 62 -8.27 16.36 14.20
N LYS A 63 -9.12 16.47 15.24
CA LYS A 63 -8.94 15.70 16.47
C LYS A 63 -9.02 14.19 16.22
N TRP A 64 -9.97 13.77 15.38
CA TRP A 64 -10.14 12.39 14.98
C TRP A 64 -8.91 11.84 14.24
N GLU A 65 -8.34 12.60 13.31
CA GLU A 65 -7.11 12.21 12.61
C GLU A 65 -5.94 12.09 13.59
N GLN A 66 -5.79 13.03 14.53
CA GLN A 66 -4.73 12.98 15.55
C GLN A 66 -4.83 11.74 16.44
N GLN A 67 -6.04 11.31 16.81
CA GLN A 67 -6.25 10.06 17.55
C GLN A 67 -5.83 8.84 16.72
N ILE A 68 -6.20 8.80 15.44
CA ILE A 68 -5.77 7.72 14.54
C ILE A 68 -4.25 7.72 14.38
N ARG A 69 -3.65 8.90 14.18
CA ARG A 69 -2.20 9.09 14.08
C ARG A 69 -1.48 8.58 15.33
N GLN A 70 -2.02 8.86 16.52
CA GLN A 70 -1.46 8.35 17.77
C GLN A 70 -1.48 6.81 17.80
N VAL A 71 -2.62 6.19 17.43
CA VAL A 71 -2.71 4.72 17.37
C VAL A 71 -1.72 4.14 16.37
N ARG A 72 -1.63 4.70 15.16
CA ARG A 72 -0.69 4.28 14.13
C ARG A 72 0.75 4.27 14.63
N TYR A 73 1.23 5.37 15.18
CA TYR A 73 2.63 5.46 15.61
C TYR A 73 2.97 4.72 16.91
N THR A 74 1.97 4.32 17.70
CA THR A 74 2.21 3.62 18.97
C THR A 74 1.95 2.12 18.89
N ARG A 75 1.15 1.67 17.92
CA ARG A 75 0.65 0.28 17.87
C ARG A 75 0.86 -0.43 16.54
N LEU A 76 1.12 0.27 15.44
CA LEU A 76 1.59 -0.38 14.21
C LEU A 76 3.11 -0.42 14.24
N GLU A 77 3.66 -1.62 14.34
CA GLU A 77 5.12 -1.83 14.35
C GLU A 77 5.71 -1.69 12.95
N ASN A 78 4.92 -2.02 11.92
CA ASN A 78 5.32 -1.85 10.54
C ASN A 78 5.00 -0.44 10.03
N ASP A 79 6.05 0.35 9.79
CA ASP A 79 5.95 1.74 9.31
C ASP A 79 5.30 1.86 7.92
N GLY A 80 5.40 0.83 7.09
CA GLY A 80 4.83 0.81 5.74
C GLY A 80 3.30 0.79 5.78
N ILE A 81 2.71 -0.23 6.41
CA ILE A 81 1.25 -0.26 6.58
C ILE A 81 0.74 0.91 7.41
N SER A 82 1.52 1.35 8.41
CA SER A 82 1.24 2.58 9.13
C SER A 82 1.11 3.77 8.19
N THR A 83 2.07 3.97 7.28
CA THR A 83 2.06 5.07 6.29
C THR A 83 0.81 5.03 5.42
N GLU A 84 0.49 3.87 4.84
CA GLU A 84 -0.65 3.76 3.91
C GLU A 84 -2.00 3.95 4.61
N VAL A 85 -2.18 3.45 5.83
CA VAL A 85 -3.37 3.76 6.65
C VAL A 85 -3.49 5.27 6.87
N GLY A 86 -2.38 5.96 7.09
CA GLY A 86 -2.36 7.42 7.25
C GLY A 86 -2.82 8.18 6.01
N ARG A 87 -2.29 7.79 4.85
CA ARG A 87 -2.67 8.38 3.56
C ARG A 87 -4.15 8.15 3.28
N TYR A 88 -4.65 6.94 3.55
CA TYR A 88 -6.07 6.64 3.42
C TYR A 88 -6.95 7.52 4.32
N VAL A 89 -6.59 7.62 5.60
CA VAL A 89 -7.29 8.44 6.61
C VAL A 89 -7.33 9.92 6.21
N ARG A 90 -6.22 10.46 5.72
CA ARG A 90 -6.14 11.84 5.20
C ARG A 90 -7.16 12.07 4.09
N TRP A 91 -7.26 11.15 3.12
CA TRP A 91 -8.18 11.34 1.99
C TRP A 91 -9.64 11.17 2.38
N GLN A 92 -9.95 10.29 3.33
CA GLN A 92 -11.30 10.23 3.91
C GLN A 92 -11.64 11.50 4.68
N LYS A 93 -10.67 12.08 5.42
CA LYS A 93 -10.82 13.38 6.08
C LYS A 93 -11.19 14.46 5.07
N ALA A 94 -10.34 14.65 4.06
CA ALA A 94 -10.50 15.68 3.04
C ALA A 94 -11.85 15.56 2.31
N ARG A 95 -12.26 14.33 1.98
CA ARG A 95 -13.57 14.04 1.38
C ARG A 95 -14.73 14.47 2.28
N ALA A 96 -14.65 14.18 3.58
CA ALA A 96 -15.76 14.44 4.51
C ALA A 96 -15.88 15.90 4.94
N THR A 97 -14.75 16.60 5.04
CA THR A 97 -14.71 18.04 5.38
C THR A 97 -14.92 18.94 4.16
N GLY A 98 -14.92 18.37 2.95
CA GLY A 98 -15.09 19.12 1.70
C GLY A 98 -13.86 19.95 1.32
N GLU A 99 -12.66 19.51 1.71
CA GLU A 99 -11.41 20.14 1.29
C GLU A 99 -11.28 20.10 -0.24
N SER A 100 -10.80 21.20 -0.83
CA SER A 100 -10.62 21.31 -2.29
C SER A 100 -9.41 20.55 -2.83
N VAL A 101 -8.56 20.04 -1.94
CA VAL A 101 -7.40 19.23 -2.29
C VAL A 101 -7.84 17.90 -2.90
N ARG A 102 -7.18 17.50 -3.99
CA ARG A 102 -7.44 16.25 -4.70
C ARG A 102 -6.18 15.38 -4.68
N PRO A 103 -6.33 14.05 -4.65
CA PRO A 103 -5.19 13.16 -4.79
C PRO A 103 -4.56 13.32 -6.16
N ASP A 104 -3.24 13.13 -6.20
CA ASP A 104 -2.51 13.09 -7.46
C ASP A 104 -2.96 11.88 -8.30
N VAL A 105 -2.66 11.92 -9.60
CA VAL A 105 -3.00 10.83 -10.52
C VAL A 105 -2.35 9.54 -10.06
N GLY A 106 -3.18 8.52 -9.78
CA GLY A 106 -2.73 7.20 -9.32
C GLY A 106 -2.46 7.08 -7.83
N GLU A 107 -2.52 8.17 -7.05
CA GLU A 107 -2.18 8.15 -5.62
C GLU A 107 -3.12 7.22 -4.82
N LEU A 108 -4.43 7.23 -5.13
CA LEU A 108 -5.39 6.36 -4.46
C LEU A 108 -5.14 4.88 -4.78
N ASP A 109 -4.83 4.55 -6.03
CA ASP A 109 -4.54 3.17 -6.43
C ASP A 109 -3.24 2.69 -5.79
N GLU A 110 -2.21 3.54 -5.72
CA GLU A 110 -0.96 3.25 -5.01
C GLU A 110 -1.21 2.94 -3.53
N ILE A 111 -2.03 3.73 -2.83
CA ILE A 111 -2.38 3.45 -1.42
C ILE A 111 -3.02 2.07 -1.28
N TYR A 112 -3.91 1.70 -2.20
CA TYR A 112 -4.61 0.40 -2.16
C TYR A 112 -3.66 -0.76 -2.42
N GLU A 113 -2.80 -0.63 -3.42
CA GLU A 113 -1.81 -1.65 -3.79
C GLU A 113 -0.76 -1.83 -2.69
N LEU A 114 -0.17 -0.75 -2.18
CA LEU A 114 0.85 -0.81 -1.14
C LEU A 114 0.30 -1.33 0.18
N ALA A 115 -0.86 -0.85 0.63
CA ALA A 115 -1.48 -1.36 1.85
C ALA A 115 -1.78 -2.86 1.74
N ALA A 116 -2.35 -3.30 0.61
CA ALA A 116 -2.60 -4.71 0.38
C ALA A 116 -1.28 -5.53 0.34
N GLY A 117 -0.25 -5.02 -0.33
CA GLY A 117 1.06 -5.66 -0.43
C GLY A 117 1.76 -5.83 0.91
N HIS A 118 1.69 -4.84 1.81
CA HIS A 118 2.22 -4.98 3.17
C HIS A 118 1.61 -6.16 3.94
N CYS A 119 0.36 -6.52 3.62
CA CYS A 119 -0.40 -7.54 4.33
C CYS A 119 -0.53 -8.87 3.58
N GLU A 120 0.05 -9.00 2.38
CA GLU A 120 -0.10 -10.18 1.52
C GLU A 120 0.33 -11.48 2.23
N ASP A 121 1.51 -11.46 2.85
CA ASP A 121 2.08 -12.62 3.55
C ASP A 121 1.62 -12.77 5.01
N SER A 122 0.79 -11.84 5.51
CA SER A 122 0.37 -11.82 6.92
C SER A 122 -0.72 -12.85 7.27
N GLY A 123 -1.35 -13.45 6.25
CA GLY A 123 -2.56 -14.26 6.39
C GLY A 123 -3.82 -13.46 6.69
N VAL A 124 -3.74 -12.11 6.71
CA VAL A 124 -4.85 -11.19 6.89
C VAL A 124 -5.07 -10.41 5.60
N ARG A 125 -6.24 -10.59 4.99
CA ARG A 125 -6.62 -9.83 3.78
C ARG A 125 -7.25 -8.50 4.17
N LEU A 126 -6.57 -7.40 3.85
CA LEU A 126 -7.15 -6.07 3.97
C LEU A 126 -8.29 -5.87 2.96
N ARG A 127 -9.37 -5.26 3.44
CA ARG A 127 -10.49 -4.78 2.65
C ARG A 127 -10.46 -3.26 2.74
N ILE A 128 -10.09 -2.63 1.63
CA ILE A 128 -9.93 -1.18 1.55
C ILE A 128 -11.02 -0.63 0.62
N PRO A 129 -12.09 -0.03 1.16
CA PRO A 129 -13.11 0.58 0.33
C PRO A 129 -12.53 1.73 -0.51
N LYS A 130 -12.85 1.74 -1.81
CA LYS A 130 -12.42 2.82 -2.70
C LYS A 130 -13.04 4.15 -2.27
N ILE A 131 -12.24 5.20 -2.28
CA ILE A 131 -12.68 6.56 -1.98
C ILE A 131 -13.36 7.11 -3.24
N ALA A 132 -14.64 7.47 -3.12
CA ALA A 132 -15.37 8.17 -4.17
C ALA A 132 -15.10 9.68 -4.03
N LEU A 133 -14.44 10.24 -5.06
CA LEU A 133 -14.07 11.66 -5.17
C LEU A 133 -15.13 12.49 -5.90
#